data_AF-Q4A9E4-F1
#
_entry.id   AF-Q4A9E4-F1
#
_cell.length_a   1.000
_cell.length_b   1.000
_cell.length_c   1.000
_cell.angle_alpha   90.00
_cell.angle_beta   90.00
_cell.angle_gamma   90.00
#
_symmetry.space_group_name_H-M   'P 1'
#
loop_
_entity.id
_entity.type
_entity.pdbx_description
1 polymer ?
#
loop_
_entity_poly.entity_id
_entity_poly.type
_entity_poly.pdbx_seq_one_letter_code
_entity_poly.pdbx_strand_id
1 'polypeptide(L)'
;MKNKLVYLFGKFAAFICLIILFFIAFFLKSQFGFKPVIYNYESYISDQGREFINKDFNYREFGNISEFTKAIEDNRTIAGVGSDFQIARLAQKGLLQKIDYSKLFPNWDLVKVFRKPENYQNLSLKEKQEFIDKKRQAFEQIFRPEIVEHIDKYDQFMKQAEDPKKDLDTDNDGIKDRFWEFFIPYFTQDKVIAYIIGDYEKDGKRVNLRRFQKNWSPEFRSQIQEKGIKFNDQSLAGIGKTLSKNGFSFFEWTEAMRDNLLIGSEKIGKYGEKITKDNYKFLVDNFIKYIAEITGFDYFDLRHNVFKTSGLELVNAIIDPSLNQDVALLYNGDALDAHFSKDNYEELQEENTIAIIRPKNNLTLLDGWIILKNTSEELTNKVYNSLYQGVFKGEELEVDQMIATIKSEVKFNYLENPATKTFIKKSGKGFKFDYSLLPVLANFDYINYTPTFRKSFEFFKKFYFNNAGASVREAEDGEDITVFVDQQDKIITDSESLTFYKVKSKIFKKSSLRALNIYLSQQKEQTLYGNMPTKDNENERRYVVNYTFLKPIDEELASQIRTYYNLRTKN
;
A
#
# COMPACT_ATOMS: atom_id res chain seq x y z
N MET A 1 -42.78 65.02 7.74
CA MET A 1 -42.41 64.02 8.77
C MET A 1 -42.35 62.59 8.25
N LYS A 2 -43.35 62.07 7.50
CA LYS A 2 -43.38 60.67 7.02
C LYS A 2 -42.11 60.20 6.29
N ASN A 3 -41.56 60.97 5.33
CA ASN A 3 -40.38 60.54 4.57
C ASN A 3 -39.11 60.42 5.41
N LYS A 4 -38.95 61.26 6.45
CA LYS A 4 -37.82 61.16 7.39
C LYS A 4 -37.93 59.91 8.27
N LEU A 5 -39.16 59.52 8.64
CA LEU A 5 -39.41 58.31 9.43
C LEU A 5 -39.13 57.05 8.62
N VAL A 6 -39.60 56.99 7.36
CA VAL A 6 -39.35 55.85 6.45
C VAL A 6 -37.84 55.70 6.18
N TYR A 7 -37.13 56.81 5.98
CA TYR A 7 -35.67 56.78 5.80
C TYR A 7 -34.92 56.33 7.07
N LEU A 8 -35.38 56.75 8.25
CA LEU A 8 -34.83 56.29 9.54
C LEU A 8 -35.06 54.78 9.74
N PHE A 9 -36.27 54.29 9.48
CA PHE A 9 -36.60 52.86 9.55
C PHE A 9 -35.82 52.05 8.52
N GLY A 10 -35.65 52.56 7.30
CA GLY A 10 -34.82 51.91 6.28
C GLY A 10 -33.35 51.78 6.71
N LYS A 11 -32.78 52.82 7.33
CA LYS A 11 -31.43 52.76 7.90
C LYS A 11 -31.32 51.78 9.07
N PHE A 12 -32.33 51.74 9.94
CA PHE A 12 -32.36 50.82 11.07
C PHE A 12 -32.49 49.36 10.60
N ALA A 13 -33.35 49.11 9.61
CA ALA A 13 -33.49 47.79 8.98
C ALA A 13 -32.20 47.34 8.28
N ALA A 14 -31.52 48.24 7.55
CA ALA A 14 -30.24 47.95 6.93
C ALA A 14 -29.14 47.64 7.97
N PHE A 15 -29.11 48.39 9.08
CA PHE A 15 -28.18 48.15 10.19
C PHE A 15 -28.43 46.81 10.89
N ILE A 16 -29.71 46.47 11.15
CA ILE A 16 -30.09 45.16 11.69
C ILE A 16 -29.71 44.03 10.73
N CYS A 17 -29.93 44.19 9.41
CA CYS A 17 -29.51 43.18 8.43
C CYS A 17 -28.00 42.96 8.44
N LEU A 18 -27.20 44.02 8.58
CA LEU A 18 -25.74 43.91 8.71
C LEU A 18 -25.33 43.16 9.99
N ILE A 19 -25.98 43.44 11.11
CA ILE A 19 -25.75 42.72 12.37
C ILE A 19 -26.12 41.25 12.23
N ILE A 20 -27.27 40.93 11.64
CA ILE A 20 -27.71 39.54 11.41
C ILE A 20 -26.72 38.82 10.48
N LEU A 21 -26.28 39.45 9.39
CA LEU A 21 -25.28 38.88 8.48
C LEU A 21 -23.94 38.63 9.19
N PHE A 22 -23.52 39.56 10.06
CA PHE A 22 -22.32 39.38 10.87
C PHE A 22 -22.47 38.21 11.85
N PHE A 23 -23.60 38.10 12.56
CA PHE A 23 -23.88 36.98 13.47
C PHE A 23 -24.02 35.66 12.73
N ILE A 24 -24.63 35.62 11.54
CA ILE A 24 -24.70 34.43 10.69
C ILE A 24 -23.30 34.04 10.24
N ALA A 25 -22.48 34.98 9.75
CA ALA A 25 -21.11 34.69 9.33
C ALA A 25 -20.24 34.21 10.51
N PHE A 26 -20.39 34.82 11.68
CA PHE A 26 -19.69 34.40 12.91
C PHE A 26 -20.17 33.02 13.38
N PHE A 27 -21.47 32.78 13.40
CA PHE A 27 -22.06 31.48 13.74
C PHE A 27 -21.59 30.40 12.75
N LEU A 28 -21.67 30.66 11.45
CA LEU A 28 -21.18 29.74 10.42
C LEU A 28 -19.68 29.50 10.53
N LYS A 29 -18.85 30.51 10.80
CA LYS A 29 -17.40 30.34 11.01
C LYS A 29 -17.07 29.59 12.31
N SER A 30 -17.89 29.77 13.34
CA SER A 30 -17.77 29.08 14.64
C SER A 30 -18.20 27.61 14.55
N GLN A 31 -19.27 27.33 13.79
CA GLN A 31 -19.79 25.98 13.55
C GLN A 31 -18.99 25.20 12.49
N PHE A 32 -18.50 25.90 11.46
CA PHE A 32 -17.73 25.35 10.35
C PHE A 32 -16.33 25.97 10.33
N GLY A 33 -15.53 25.64 11.35
CA GLY A 33 -14.14 26.04 11.42
C GLY A 33 -13.37 25.65 10.16
N PHE A 34 -12.40 26.47 9.76
CA PHE A 34 -11.51 26.13 8.65
C PHE A 34 -10.80 24.79 8.95
N LYS A 35 -10.98 23.83 8.05
CA LYS A 35 -10.31 22.53 8.13
C LYS A 35 -9.06 22.55 7.25
N PRO A 36 -7.86 22.44 7.82
CA PRO A 36 -6.64 22.27 7.04
C PRO A 36 -6.72 21.02 6.16
N VAL A 37 -5.99 21.01 5.06
CA VAL A 37 -6.06 19.94 4.08
C VAL A 37 -5.00 18.87 4.37
N ILE A 38 -5.41 17.61 4.31
CA ILE A 38 -4.53 16.43 4.34
C ILE A 38 -4.68 15.69 3.00
N TYR A 39 -3.56 15.29 2.40
CA TYR A 39 -3.55 14.55 1.13
C TYR A 39 -3.19 13.07 1.33
N ASN A 40 -3.76 12.21 0.51
CA ASN A 40 -3.41 10.79 0.45
C ASN A 40 -3.58 10.27 -0.99
N TYR A 41 -3.01 9.10 -1.29
CA TYR A 41 -3.29 8.43 -2.56
C TYR A 41 -4.77 8.03 -2.65
N GLU A 42 -5.29 7.93 -3.88
CA GLU A 42 -6.63 7.41 -4.15
C GLU A 42 -6.82 6.00 -3.54
N SER A 43 -7.95 5.78 -2.88
CA SER A 43 -8.31 4.49 -2.25
C SER A 43 -7.27 3.93 -1.26
N TYR A 44 -6.48 4.80 -0.62
CA TYR A 44 -5.34 4.42 0.23
C TYR A 44 -5.63 4.54 1.75
N ILE A 45 -6.91 4.57 2.12
CA ILE A 45 -7.43 4.53 3.50
C ILE A 45 -8.88 4.03 3.46
N SER A 46 -9.27 3.22 4.44
CA SER A 46 -10.65 2.79 4.63
C SER A 46 -11.60 3.98 4.82
N ASP A 47 -12.88 3.77 4.53
CA ASP A 47 -13.92 4.78 4.75
C ASP A 47 -13.99 5.22 6.22
N GLN A 48 -13.86 4.29 7.15
CA GLN A 48 -13.78 4.59 8.58
C GLN A 48 -12.60 5.52 8.90
N GLY A 49 -11.41 5.22 8.39
CA GLY A 49 -10.22 6.06 8.59
C GLY A 49 -10.39 7.46 8.00
N ARG A 50 -10.98 7.53 6.80
CA ARG A 50 -11.33 8.80 6.12
C ARG A 50 -12.30 9.63 6.95
N GLU A 51 -13.34 9.03 7.51
CA GLU A 51 -14.30 9.71 8.38
C GLU A 51 -13.63 10.30 9.63
N PHE A 52 -12.69 9.57 10.24
CA PHE A 52 -11.94 10.08 11.40
C PHE A 52 -11.06 11.28 11.04
N ILE A 53 -10.36 11.25 9.91
CA ILE A 53 -9.55 12.39 9.44
C ILE A 53 -10.47 13.59 9.12
N ASN A 54 -11.61 13.35 8.48
CA ASN A 54 -12.55 14.39 8.08
C ASN A 54 -13.23 15.13 9.25
N LYS A 55 -13.09 14.66 10.48
CA LYS A 55 -13.56 15.40 11.67
C LYS A 55 -12.82 16.72 11.82
N ASP A 56 -11.49 16.69 11.73
CA ASP A 56 -10.61 17.84 11.97
C ASP A 56 -10.03 18.44 10.67
N PHE A 57 -10.01 17.67 9.59
CA PHE A 57 -9.31 18.02 8.34
C PHE A 57 -10.21 17.90 7.11
N ASN A 58 -9.77 18.51 6.01
CA ASN A 58 -10.33 18.27 4.69
C ASN A 58 -9.44 17.23 4.00
N TYR A 59 -9.89 15.97 3.98
CA TYR A 59 -9.18 14.89 3.31
C TYR A 59 -9.29 15.02 1.79
N ARG A 60 -8.16 14.94 1.09
CA ARG A 60 -8.09 14.97 -0.37
C ARG A 60 -7.27 13.82 -0.89
N GLU A 61 -7.67 13.31 -2.05
CA GLU A 61 -6.94 12.28 -2.76
C GLU A 61 -6.16 12.88 -3.93
N PHE A 62 -5.10 12.19 -4.33
CA PHE A 62 -4.33 12.52 -5.53
C PHE A 62 -3.94 11.24 -6.27
N GLY A 63 -4.03 11.26 -7.60
CA GLY A 63 -3.57 10.15 -8.45
C GLY A 63 -2.07 10.20 -8.77
N ASN A 64 -1.44 11.37 -8.63
CA ASN A 64 -0.01 11.55 -8.93
C ASN A 64 0.73 12.31 -7.82
N ILE A 65 1.84 11.74 -7.35
CA ILE A 65 2.68 12.29 -6.29
C ILE A 65 3.13 13.75 -6.53
N SER A 66 3.22 14.17 -7.79
CA SER A 66 3.56 15.56 -8.14
C SER A 66 2.47 16.58 -7.74
N GLU A 67 1.21 16.17 -7.65
CA GLU A 67 0.11 17.01 -7.15
C GLU A 67 0.28 17.29 -5.66
N PHE A 68 0.61 16.27 -4.88
CA PHE A 68 0.91 16.42 -3.46
C PHE A 68 2.17 17.27 -3.23
N THR A 69 3.26 17.04 -3.98
CA THR A 69 4.46 17.90 -3.92
C THR A 69 4.11 19.36 -4.15
N LYS A 70 3.32 19.66 -5.18
CA LYS A 70 2.89 21.03 -5.48
C LYS A 70 2.02 21.61 -4.36
N ALA A 71 1.13 20.81 -3.77
CA ALA A 71 0.32 21.25 -2.63
C ALA A 71 1.18 21.61 -1.41
N ILE A 72 2.27 20.87 -1.15
CA ILE A 72 3.24 21.18 -0.09
C ILE A 72 3.97 22.50 -0.39
N GLU A 73 4.50 22.64 -1.60
CA GLU A 73 5.25 23.84 -2.01
C GLU A 73 4.40 25.11 -2.00
N ASP A 74 3.12 24.99 -2.35
CA ASP A 74 2.14 26.07 -2.29
C ASP A 74 1.59 26.34 -0.87
N ASN A 75 2.05 25.61 0.17
CA ASN A 75 1.53 25.64 1.54
C ASN A 75 0.00 25.38 1.64
N ARG A 76 -0.53 24.52 0.76
CA ARG A 76 -1.97 24.18 0.68
C ARG A 76 -2.35 22.94 1.48
N THR A 77 -1.40 22.31 2.16
CA THR A 77 -1.60 21.11 2.99
C THR A 77 -0.69 21.18 4.21
N ILE A 78 -0.97 20.35 5.22
CA ILE A 78 -0.20 20.30 6.48
C ILE A 78 0.40 18.90 6.76
N ALA A 79 -0.12 17.87 6.10
CA ALA A 79 0.26 16.48 6.28
C ALA A 79 -0.26 15.64 5.10
N GLY A 80 0.27 14.43 4.95
CA GLY A 80 -0.23 13.48 3.97
C GLY A 80 0.66 12.25 3.82
N VAL A 81 0.33 11.40 2.86
CA VAL A 81 1.15 10.23 2.51
C VAL A 81 2.04 10.58 1.33
N GLY A 82 3.34 10.35 1.50
CA GLY A 82 4.34 10.49 0.44
C GLY A 82 5.14 9.22 0.25
N SER A 83 5.80 9.10 -0.90
CA SER A 83 6.76 8.00 -1.14
C SER A 83 8.15 8.35 -0.61
N ASP A 84 8.88 7.35 -0.17
CA ASP A 84 10.23 7.44 0.41
C ASP A 84 11.19 8.42 -0.32
N PHE A 85 11.31 8.35 -1.65
CA PHE A 85 12.17 9.26 -2.42
C PHE A 85 11.69 10.71 -2.39
N GLN A 86 10.38 10.94 -2.32
CA GLN A 86 9.79 12.27 -2.17
C GLN A 86 10.01 12.78 -0.74
N ILE A 87 9.75 11.95 0.28
CA ILE A 87 9.99 12.28 1.68
C ILE A 87 11.46 12.66 1.90
N ALA A 88 12.40 11.90 1.32
CA ALA A 88 13.82 12.21 1.42
C ALA A 88 14.12 13.59 0.84
N ARG A 89 13.55 13.93 -0.31
CA ARG A 89 13.71 15.26 -0.92
C ARG A 89 13.10 16.37 -0.07
N LEU A 90 11.92 16.15 0.51
CA LEU A 90 11.26 17.13 1.38
C LEU A 90 12.04 17.36 2.68
N ALA A 91 12.65 16.31 3.25
CA ALA A 91 13.56 16.42 4.38
C ALA A 91 14.81 17.25 4.03
N GLN A 92 15.44 17.00 2.87
CA GLN A 92 16.58 17.79 2.38
C GLN A 92 16.26 19.29 2.22
N LYS A 93 15.01 19.61 1.85
CA LYS A 93 14.48 20.99 1.75
C LYS A 93 14.09 21.60 3.11
N GLY A 94 14.18 20.83 4.19
CA GLY A 94 13.75 21.28 5.53
C GLY A 94 12.25 21.53 5.64
N LEU A 95 11.43 20.89 4.80
CA LEU A 95 9.98 21.08 4.76
C LEU A 95 9.20 20.18 5.72
N LEU A 96 9.87 19.17 6.30
CA LEU A 96 9.28 18.20 7.22
C LEU A 96 9.70 18.49 8.65
N GLN A 97 8.81 18.18 9.60
CA GLN A 97 9.18 18.05 11.01
C GLN A 97 9.52 16.58 11.34
N LYS A 98 10.31 16.37 12.40
CA LYS A 98 10.57 15.04 12.94
C LYS A 98 9.29 14.49 13.61
N ILE A 99 9.05 13.19 13.48
CA ILE A 99 7.90 12.47 14.04
C ILE A 99 8.13 12.16 15.52
N ASP A 100 7.10 12.42 16.31
CA ASP A 100 7.02 12.06 17.72
C ASP A 100 6.04 10.90 17.90
N TYR A 101 6.58 9.68 17.89
CA TYR A 101 5.80 8.46 18.08
C TYR A 101 5.11 8.42 19.46
N SER A 102 5.62 9.14 20.47
CA SER A 102 4.99 9.20 21.79
C SER A 102 3.67 9.97 21.76
N LYS A 103 3.51 10.91 20.81
CA LYS A 103 2.24 11.61 20.57
C LYS A 103 1.28 10.77 19.73
N LEU A 104 1.80 9.97 18.80
CA LEU A 104 1.00 9.06 17.97
C LEU A 104 0.42 7.88 18.78
N PHE A 105 1.24 7.25 19.64
CA PHE A 105 0.85 6.10 20.46
C PHE A 105 1.01 6.42 21.96
N PRO A 106 0.15 7.30 22.53
CA PRO A 106 0.35 7.83 23.88
C PRO A 106 0.36 6.77 24.99
N ASN A 107 -0.29 5.62 24.75
CA ASN A 107 -0.43 4.53 25.72
C ASN A 107 0.59 3.39 25.51
N TRP A 108 1.45 3.48 24.49
CA TRP A 108 2.40 2.42 24.20
C TRP A 108 3.75 2.70 24.87
N ASP A 109 4.13 1.88 25.84
CA ASP A 109 5.36 2.09 26.61
C ASP A 109 6.62 2.16 25.75
N LEU A 110 6.68 1.36 24.68
CA LEU A 110 7.81 1.30 23.76
C LEU A 110 8.13 2.67 23.13
N VAL A 111 7.11 3.48 22.83
CA VAL A 111 7.31 4.77 22.16
C VAL A 111 7.55 5.93 23.12
N LYS A 112 7.44 5.73 24.43
CA LYS A 112 7.65 6.82 25.41
C LYS A 112 9.07 7.40 25.32
N VAL A 113 10.03 6.61 24.84
CA VAL A 113 11.42 7.06 24.60
C VAL A 113 11.54 8.13 23.51
N PHE A 114 10.51 8.32 22.66
CA PHE A 114 10.50 9.36 21.64
C PHE A 114 10.19 10.74 22.20
N ARG A 115 9.64 10.82 23.42
CA ARG A 115 9.36 12.09 24.09
C ARG A 115 10.67 12.81 24.40
N LYS A 116 10.87 13.97 23.77
CA LYS A 116 12.03 14.82 24.00
C LYS A 116 12.05 15.27 25.48
N PRO A 117 13.16 15.06 26.22
CA PRO A 117 13.25 15.53 27.60
C PRO A 117 13.32 17.05 27.67
N GLU A 118 12.79 17.67 28.73
CA GLU A 118 12.72 19.13 28.88
C GLU A 118 14.11 19.79 28.83
N ASN A 119 15.12 19.12 29.37
CA ASN A 119 16.51 19.58 29.38
C ASN A 119 17.30 19.17 28.12
N TYR A 120 16.67 18.67 27.05
CA TYR A 120 17.38 18.13 25.88
C TYR A 120 18.42 19.09 25.29
N GLN A 121 18.11 20.39 25.24
CA GLN A 121 19.02 21.39 24.67
C GLN A 121 20.28 21.59 25.51
N ASN A 122 20.24 21.25 26.80
CA ASN A 122 21.36 21.36 27.72
C ASN A 122 22.20 20.06 27.79
N LEU A 123 21.77 18.99 27.13
CA LEU A 123 22.50 17.73 27.09
C LEU A 123 23.78 17.87 26.27
N SER A 124 24.83 17.14 26.67
CA SER A 124 26.03 16.96 25.86
C SER A 124 25.71 16.23 24.55
N LEU A 125 26.56 16.37 23.54
CA LEU A 125 26.40 15.64 22.26
C LEU A 125 26.32 14.13 22.46
N LYS A 126 27.07 13.59 23.43
CA LYS A 126 27.04 12.16 23.76
C LYS A 126 25.66 11.75 24.31
N GLU A 127 25.11 12.51 25.23
CA GLU A 127 23.78 12.23 25.81
C GLU A 127 22.66 12.40 24.77
N LYS A 128 22.78 13.38 23.87
CA LYS A 128 21.87 13.53 22.73
C LYS A 128 21.93 12.32 21.80
N GLN A 129 23.13 11.84 21.48
CA GLN A 129 23.31 10.64 20.66
C GLN A 129 22.72 9.40 21.36
N GLU A 130 22.97 9.21 22.66
CA GLU A 130 22.37 8.11 23.44
C GLU A 130 20.83 8.15 23.44
N PHE A 131 20.24 9.35 23.44
CA PHE A 131 18.79 9.52 23.28
C PHE A 131 18.31 9.09 21.89
N ILE A 132 19.00 9.50 20.82
CA ILE A 132 18.68 9.07 19.45
C ILE A 132 18.83 7.56 19.28
N ASP A 133 19.86 6.96 19.86
CA ASP A 133 20.09 5.51 19.80
C ASP A 133 18.95 4.72 20.48
N LYS A 134 18.42 5.24 21.60
CA LYS A 134 17.23 4.66 22.26
C LYS A 134 15.97 4.76 21.40
N LYS A 135 15.73 5.91 20.76
CA LYS A 135 14.62 6.05 19.79
C LYS A 135 14.76 5.04 18.65
N ARG A 136 15.99 4.88 18.13
CA ARG A 136 16.28 3.93 17.05
C ARG A 136 16.01 2.49 17.48
N GLN A 137 16.44 2.06 18.67
CA GLN A 137 16.15 0.72 19.19
C GLN A 137 14.65 0.46 19.34
N ALA A 138 13.86 1.46 19.72
CA ALA A 138 12.42 1.34 19.76
C ALA A 138 11.81 1.27 18.35
N PHE A 139 12.29 2.11 17.41
CA PHE A 139 11.89 2.07 16.00
C PHE A 139 12.10 0.67 15.38
N GLU A 140 13.24 0.04 15.62
CA GLU A 140 13.57 -1.32 15.15
C GLU A 140 12.68 -2.42 15.73
N GLN A 141 12.06 -2.18 16.89
CA GLN A 141 11.12 -3.11 17.50
C GLN A 141 9.69 -2.96 16.95
N ILE A 142 9.33 -1.76 16.47
CA ILE A 142 8.00 -1.44 15.92
C ILE A 142 7.87 -2.01 14.50
N PHE A 143 8.87 -1.78 13.66
CA PHE A 143 8.81 -2.08 12.23
C PHE A 143 9.48 -3.40 11.88
N ARG A 144 9.11 -3.95 10.71
CA ARG A 144 9.76 -5.14 10.17
C ARG A 144 11.24 -4.88 9.85
N PRO A 145 12.14 -5.86 10.01
CA PRO A 145 13.57 -5.70 9.69
C PRO A 145 13.83 -5.26 8.24
N GLU A 146 13.04 -5.75 7.28
CA GLU A 146 13.20 -5.41 5.86
C GLU A 146 12.85 -3.94 5.57
N ILE A 147 11.94 -3.36 6.36
CA ILE A 147 11.57 -1.94 6.29
C ILE A 147 12.68 -1.08 6.87
N VAL A 148 13.22 -1.48 8.02
CA VAL A 148 14.36 -0.79 8.65
C VAL A 148 15.56 -0.77 7.69
N GLU A 149 15.90 -1.92 7.10
CA GLU A 149 16.99 -2.02 6.12
C GLU A 149 16.75 -1.12 4.89
N HIS A 150 15.50 -1.06 4.41
CA HIS A 150 15.14 -0.19 3.28
C HIS A 150 15.30 1.30 3.62
N ILE A 151 14.85 1.71 4.80
CA ILE A 151 14.94 3.09 5.30
C ILE A 151 16.40 3.52 5.47
N ASP A 152 17.26 2.65 6.00
CA ASP A 152 18.67 2.95 6.24
C ASP A 152 19.42 3.27 4.93
N LYS A 153 18.97 2.72 3.79
CA LYS A 153 19.53 3.05 2.47
C LYS A 153 19.38 4.53 2.13
N TYR A 154 18.41 5.23 2.72
CA TYR A 154 18.17 6.64 2.47
C TYR A 154 19.00 7.59 3.33
N ASP A 155 19.67 7.11 4.39
CA ASP A 155 20.48 7.97 5.28
C ASP A 155 21.66 8.64 4.56
N GLN A 156 22.11 8.05 3.46
CA GLN A 156 23.12 8.65 2.58
C GLN A 156 22.63 9.95 1.90
N PHE A 157 21.31 10.15 1.81
CA PHE A 157 20.69 11.34 1.22
C PHE A 157 20.29 12.39 2.27
N MET A 158 20.49 12.15 3.57
CA MET A 158 20.21 13.12 4.63
C MET A 158 21.29 14.21 4.67
N LYS A 159 21.27 15.04 3.63
CA LYS A 159 22.17 16.16 3.35
C LYS A 159 21.35 17.41 3.05
N GLN A 160 21.89 18.60 3.28
CA GLN A 160 21.18 19.84 2.96
C GLN A 160 20.99 19.98 1.45
N ALA A 161 19.81 20.44 1.00
CA ALA A 161 19.54 20.63 -0.43
C ALA A 161 20.46 21.68 -1.08
N GLU A 162 20.81 22.74 -0.34
CA GLU A 162 21.66 23.84 -0.81
C GLU A 162 23.16 23.53 -0.74
N ASP A 163 23.57 22.65 0.18
CA ASP A 163 24.94 22.19 0.34
C ASP A 163 24.98 20.67 0.62
N PRO A 164 25.03 19.84 -0.44
CA PRO A 164 25.03 18.38 -0.31
C PRO A 164 26.23 17.79 0.47
N LYS A 165 27.23 18.60 0.80
CA LYS A 165 28.37 18.17 1.63
C LYS A 165 28.01 18.18 3.11
N LYS A 166 27.08 19.04 3.53
CA LYS A 166 26.64 19.17 4.92
C LYS A 166 25.57 18.15 5.24
N ASP A 167 25.74 17.47 6.37
CA ASP A 167 24.68 16.63 6.93
C ASP A 167 23.46 17.47 7.29
N LEU A 168 22.29 16.84 7.17
CA LEU A 168 21.03 17.43 7.59
C LEU A 168 20.97 17.42 9.12
N ASP A 169 20.64 18.57 9.71
CA ASP A 169 20.38 18.78 11.14
C ASP A 169 19.29 19.86 11.22
N THR A 170 18.03 19.43 11.20
CA THR A 170 16.86 20.30 11.03
C THR A 170 16.48 21.07 12.29
N ASP A 171 16.86 20.57 13.47
CA ASP A 171 16.65 21.23 14.76
C ASP A 171 17.92 21.84 15.38
N ASN A 172 19.04 21.83 14.64
CA ASN A 172 20.33 22.41 15.00
C ASN A 172 20.85 21.90 16.36
N ASP A 173 20.65 20.61 16.65
CA ASP A 173 21.02 20.02 17.92
C ASP A 173 22.46 19.47 17.93
N GLY A 174 23.13 19.49 16.77
CA GLY A 174 24.49 19.01 16.55
C GLY A 174 24.58 17.52 16.23
N ILE A 175 23.43 16.83 16.14
CA ILE A 175 23.32 15.44 15.73
C ILE A 175 22.80 15.37 14.29
N LYS A 176 23.39 14.48 13.50
CA LYS A 176 22.93 14.22 12.14
C LYS A 176 21.54 13.58 12.17
N ASP A 177 20.62 14.16 11.41
CA ASP A 177 19.28 13.61 11.18
C ASP A 177 19.33 12.29 10.41
N ARG A 178 18.42 11.38 10.76
CA ARG A 178 18.21 10.11 10.07
C ARG A 178 16.88 10.09 9.34
N PHE A 179 16.82 9.35 8.24
CA PHE A 179 15.65 9.34 7.36
C PHE A 179 14.38 8.87 8.08
N TRP A 180 14.51 7.89 8.97
CA TRP A 180 13.40 7.35 9.77
C TRP A 180 12.73 8.40 10.67
N GLU A 181 13.38 9.52 10.96
CA GLU A 181 12.83 10.55 11.84
C GLU A 181 11.73 11.38 11.20
N PHE A 182 11.57 11.37 9.87
CA PHE A 182 10.73 12.32 9.15
C PHE A 182 9.35 11.82 8.74
N PHE A 183 9.03 10.54 8.98
CA PHE A 183 7.76 9.96 8.57
C PHE A 183 7.36 8.74 9.39
N ILE A 184 6.08 8.38 9.33
CA ILE A 184 5.56 7.13 9.88
C ILE A 184 5.43 6.15 8.71
N PRO A 185 6.27 5.09 8.63
CA PRO A 185 6.11 4.04 7.63
C PRO A 185 4.68 3.51 7.62
N TYR A 186 4.08 3.43 6.43
CA TYR A 186 2.69 3.02 6.28
C TYR A 186 2.60 1.67 5.58
N PHE A 187 2.74 1.65 4.26
CA PHE A 187 2.77 0.42 3.46
C PHE A 187 4.06 0.29 2.66
N THR A 188 4.41 -0.96 2.35
CA THR A 188 5.48 -1.28 1.42
C THR A 188 4.94 -2.11 0.27
N GLN A 189 5.50 -1.90 -0.92
CA GLN A 189 5.07 -2.60 -2.12
C GLN A 189 6.25 -2.99 -3.00
N ASP A 190 6.16 -4.18 -3.59
CA ASP A 190 7.09 -4.66 -4.61
C ASP A 190 6.46 -4.52 -6.00
N LYS A 191 7.25 -4.25 -7.03
CA LYS A 191 6.78 -4.43 -8.41
C LYS A 191 6.65 -5.92 -8.75
N VAL A 192 5.58 -6.27 -9.47
CA VAL A 192 5.34 -7.62 -9.98
C VAL A 192 4.80 -7.54 -11.41
N ILE A 193 5.10 -8.56 -12.21
CA ILE A 193 4.39 -8.80 -13.47
C ILE A 193 3.23 -9.74 -13.16
N ALA A 194 2.01 -9.23 -13.25
CA ALA A 194 0.79 -10.01 -13.21
C ALA A 194 0.39 -10.44 -14.62
N TYR A 195 -0.08 -11.68 -14.77
CA TYR A 195 -0.56 -12.20 -16.04
C TYR A 195 -1.77 -13.11 -15.84
N ILE A 196 -2.67 -13.11 -16.83
CA ILE A 196 -3.93 -13.85 -16.76
C ILE A 196 -3.73 -15.35 -16.91
N ILE A 197 -4.45 -16.10 -16.08
CA ILE A 197 -4.51 -17.57 -16.11
C ILE A 197 -5.95 -18.11 -16.02
N GLY A 198 -6.91 -17.25 -15.69
CA GLY A 198 -8.27 -17.63 -15.32
C GLY A 198 -9.28 -17.67 -16.45
N ASP A 199 -10.51 -18.00 -16.03
CA ASP A 199 -11.73 -18.11 -16.81
C ASP A 199 -12.84 -17.28 -16.14
N TYR A 200 -13.93 -17.01 -16.84
CA TYR A 200 -15.11 -16.31 -16.32
C TYR A 200 -16.41 -17.03 -16.70
N GLU A 201 -17.50 -16.72 -16.01
CA GLU A 201 -18.82 -17.28 -16.28
C GLU A 201 -19.61 -16.42 -17.27
N LYS A 202 -20.17 -17.05 -18.30
CA LYS A 202 -21.07 -16.41 -19.26
C LYS A 202 -22.14 -17.39 -19.70
N ASP A 203 -23.41 -17.01 -19.51
CA ASP A 203 -24.57 -17.82 -19.88
C ASP A 203 -24.52 -19.25 -19.27
N GLY A 204 -24.07 -19.36 -18.01
CA GLY A 204 -23.91 -20.64 -17.30
C GLY A 204 -22.77 -21.52 -17.82
N LYS A 205 -21.87 -20.98 -18.66
CA LYS A 205 -20.69 -21.68 -19.18
C LYS A 205 -19.41 -20.97 -18.79
N ARG A 206 -18.39 -21.76 -18.46
CA ARG A 206 -17.04 -21.25 -18.24
C ARG A 206 -16.36 -20.99 -19.58
N VAL A 207 -15.85 -19.77 -19.73
CA VAL A 207 -15.19 -19.28 -20.93
C VAL A 207 -13.87 -18.62 -20.56
N ASN A 208 -12.89 -18.73 -21.45
CA ASN A 208 -11.56 -18.17 -21.20
C ASN A 208 -11.64 -16.65 -21.07
N LEU A 209 -10.95 -16.09 -20.09
CA LEU A 209 -10.89 -14.65 -19.90
C LEU A 209 -10.26 -13.94 -21.10
N ARG A 210 -9.34 -14.61 -21.82
CA ARG A 210 -8.68 -14.11 -23.02
C ARG A 210 -8.74 -15.10 -24.18
N ARG A 211 -8.79 -14.55 -25.40
CA ARG A 211 -8.97 -15.34 -26.63
C ARG A 211 -7.80 -16.29 -26.90
N PHE A 212 -6.57 -15.86 -26.65
CA PHE A 212 -5.38 -16.66 -26.94
C PHE A 212 -5.33 -17.97 -26.12
N GLN A 213 -5.94 -17.99 -24.93
CA GLN A 213 -6.02 -19.18 -24.07
C GLN A 213 -6.82 -20.33 -24.72
N LYS A 214 -7.60 -20.06 -25.79
CA LYS A 214 -8.26 -21.12 -26.59
C LYS A 214 -7.24 -22.03 -27.29
N ASN A 215 -6.02 -21.55 -27.50
CA ASN A 215 -4.94 -22.29 -28.13
C ASN A 215 -4.17 -23.17 -27.12
N TRP A 216 -4.45 -23.07 -25.82
CA TRP A 216 -3.84 -23.91 -24.81
C TRP A 216 -4.52 -25.27 -24.76
N SER A 217 -3.74 -26.35 -24.80
CA SER A 217 -4.22 -27.69 -24.47
C SER A 217 -4.76 -27.73 -23.04
N PRO A 218 -5.74 -28.60 -22.71
CA PRO A 218 -6.25 -28.76 -21.34
C PRO A 218 -5.16 -29.00 -20.29
N GLU A 219 -4.15 -29.81 -20.61
CA GLU A 219 -3.04 -30.15 -19.71
C GLU A 219 -2.19 -28.91 -19.41
N PHE A 220 -1.80 -28.18 -20.45
CA PHE A 220 -1.03 -26.94 -20.32
C PHE A 220 -1.78 -25.86 -19.53
N ARG A 221 -3.09 -25.74 -19.77
CA ARG A 221 -3.94 -24.82 -19.01
C ARG A 221 -4.00 -25.20 -17.54
N SER A 222 -4.22 -26.48 -17.24
CA SER A 222 -4.24 -26.99 -15.87
C SER A 222 -2.89 -26.72 -15.19
N GLN A 223 -1.78 -26.94 -15.88
CA GLN A 223 -0.43 -26.64 -15.38
C GLN A 223 -0.23 -25.14 -15.10
N ILE A 224 -0.60 -24.24 -16.02
CA ILE A 224 -0.49 -22.78 -15.79
C ILE A 224 -1.37 -22.36 -14.63
N GLN A 225 -2.61 -22.84 -14.59
CA GLN A 225 -3.52 -22.50 -13.50
C GLN A 225 -2.93 -23.01 -12.19
N GLU A 226 -2.37 -24.22 -12.13
CA GLU A 226 -1.74 -24.85 -10.97
C GLU A 226 -0.48 -24.13 -10.50
N LYS A 227 0.52 -24.00 -11.37
CA LYS A 227 1.88 -23.58 -10.98
C LYS A 227 2.24 -22.21 -11.51
N GLY A 228 1.61 -21.75 -12.59
CA GLY A 228 2.06 -20.62 -13.37
C GLY A 228 2.93 -21.04 -14.56
N ILE A 229 3.45 -20.05 -15.28
CA ILE A 229 4.38 -20.24 -16.39
C ILE A 229 5.80 -20.39 -15.85
N LYS A 230 6.59 -21.30 -16.43
CA LYS A 230 8.02 -21.43 -16.10
C LYS A 230 8.84 -20.38 -16.84
N PHE A 231 9.56 -19.55 -16.09
CA PHE A 231 10.47 -18.54 -16.61
C PHE A 231 11.91 -19.00 -16.42
N ASN A 232 12.69 -19.11 -17.50
CA ASN A 232 14.11 -19.47 -17.40
C ASN A 232 15.04 -18.25 -17.30
N ASP A 233 14.58 -17.08 -17.73
CA ASP A 233 15.23 -15.78 -17.53
C ASP A 233 14.23 -14.84 -16.87
N GLN A 234 14.57 -14.37 -15.67
CA GLN A 234 13.71 -13.54 -14.83
C GLN A 234 14.03 -12.04 -14.96
N SER A 235 14.82 -11.63 -15.95
CA SER A 235 14.82 -10.22 -16.38
C SER A 235 13.44 -9.82 -16.92
N LEU A 236 13.12 -8.52 -16.96
CA LEU A 236 11.85 -8.07 -17.54
C LEU A 236 11.67 -8.56 -18.98
N ALA A 237 12.71 -8.48 -19.81
CA ALA A 237 12.67 -8.99 -21.18
C ALA A 237 12.58 -10.51 -21.26
N GLY A 238 13.24 -11.25 -20.37
CA GLY A 238 13.12 -12.71 -20.29
C GLY A 238 11.70 -13.15 -19.97
N ILE A 239 11.05 -12.46 -19.03
CA ILE A 239 9.67 -12.67 -18.64
C ILE A 239 8.73 -12.35 -19.81
N GLY A 240 8.84 -11.15 -20.40
CA GLY A 240 7.99 -10.73 -21.52
C GLY A 240 8.10 -11.66 -22.72
N LYS A 241 9.32 -12.02 -23.15
CA LYS A 241 9.54 -12.98 -24.24
C LYS A 241 8.95 -14.35 -23.93
N THR A 242 8.96 -14.78 -22.67
CA THR A 242 8.33 -16.04 -22.25
C THR A 242 6.81 -15.93 -22.31
N LEU A 243 6.23 -14.81 -21.86
CA LEU A 243 4.79 -14.55 -21.98
C LEU A 243 4.35 -14.50 -23.45
N SER A 244 5.04 -13.77 -24.31
CA SER A 244 4.71 -13.69 -25.74
C SER A 244 4.76 -15.06 -26.43
N LYS A 245 5.72 -15.92 -26.08
CA LYS A 245 5.77 -17.32 -26.57
C LYS A 245 4.55 -18.15 -26.17
N ASN A 246 3.86 -17.77 -25.10
CA ASN A 246 2.65 -18.43 -24.60
C ASN A 246 1.35 -17.74 -25.04
N GLY A 247 1.44 -16.76 -25.96
CA GLY A 247 0.30 -16.12 -26.62
C GLY A 247 -0.13 -14.77 -26.03
N PHE A 248 0.49 -14.32 -24.95
CA PHE A 248 0.22 -13.01 -24.33
C PHE A 248 0.75 -11.90 -25.23
N SER A 249 -0.11 -10.96 -25.62
CA SER A 249 0.26 -9.93 -26.60
C SER A 249 -0.06 -8.51 -26.13
N PHE A 250 -0.97 -8.36 -25.19
CA PHE A 250 -1.44 -7.06 -24.73
C PHE A 250 -0.87 -6.74 -23.35
N PHE A 251 0.16 -5.90 -23.32
CA PHE A 251 0.86 -5.50 -22.12
C PHE A 251 0.41 -4.14 -21.64
N GLU A 252 0.36 -4.01 -20.33
CA GLU A 252 0.01 -2.78 -19.64
C GLU A 252 1.13 -2.34 -18.70
N TRP A 253 1.36 -1.04 -18.71
CA TRP A 253 2.49 -0.37 -18.08
C TRP A 253 2.01 0.84 -17.29
N THR A 254 2.75 1.19 -16.24
CA THR A 254 2.54 2.46 -15.54
C THR A 254 3.12 3.64 -16.33
N GLU A 255 2.45 4.79 -16.31
CA GLU A 255 2.99 6.08 -16.75
C GLU A 255 3.91 6.72 -15.70
N ALA A 256 4.22 6.04 -14.60
CA ALA A 256 5.16 6.51 -13.59
C ALA A 256 6.57 6.65 -14.17
N MET A 257 6.91 7.87 -14.58
CA MET A 257 8.19 8.24 -15.19
C MET A 257 9.41 7.67 -14.46
N ARG A 258 9.39 7.67 -13.12
CA ARG A 258 10.50 7.20 -12.28
C ARG A 258 10.69 5.69 -12.38
N ASP A 259 9.60 4.94 -12.41
CA ASP A 259 9.58 3.49 -12.61
C ASP A 259 10.09 3.16 -14.02
N ASN A 260 9.66 3.95 -15.01
CA ASN A 260 10.05 3.73 -16.41
C ASN A 260 11.55 3.98 -16.65
N LEU A 261 12.16 4.93 -15.95
CA LEU A 261 13.62 5.08 -15.95
C LEU A 261 14.34 3.87 -15.35
N LEU A 262 13.78 3.23 -14.32
CA LEU A 262 14.34 1.99 -13.78
C LEU A 262 14.29 0.86 -14.80
N ILE A 263 13.16 0.70 -15.50
CA ILE A 263 13.02 -0.26 -16.61
C ILE A 263 14.10 0.01 -17.67
N GLY A 264 14.26 1.27 -18.10
CA GLY A 264 15.32 1.65 -19.04
C GLY A 264 16.73 1.39 -18.53
N SER A 265 16.97 1.48 -17.22
CA SER A 265 18.25 1.15 -16.59
C SER A 265 18.55 -0.36 -16.55
N GLU A 266 17.52 -1.22 -16.51
CA GLU A 266 17.71 -2.68 -16.59
C GLU A 266 18.30 -3.08 -17.94
N LYS A 267 17.82 -2.46 -19.03
CA LYS A 267 18.27 -2.71 -20.40
C LYS A 267 19.79 -2.61 -20.58
N ILE A 268 20.41 -1.73 -19.80
CA ILE A 268 21.85 -1.44 -19.85
C ILE A 268 22.63 -2.13 -18.71
N GLY A 269 21.97 -3.00 -17.94
CA GLY A 269 22.58 -3.74 -16.84
C GLY A 269 22.88 -2.89 -15.60
N LYS A 270 22.18 -1.76 -15.43
CA LYS A 270 22.43 -0.79 -14.35
C LYS A 270 21.18 -0.47 -13.53
N TYR A 271 20.41 -1.50 -13.23
CA TYR A 271 19.16 -1.35 -12.49
C TYR A 271 19.36 -0.61 -11.16
N GLY A 272 18.60 0.46 -10.93
CA GLY A 272 18.73 1.28 -9.72
C GLY A 272 19.89 2.28 -9.72
N GLU A 273 20.57 2.52 -10.85
CA GLU A 273 21.59 3.58 -10.97
C GLU A 273 21.05 4.95 -10.55
N LYS A 274 21.94 5.82 -10.02
CA LYS A 274 21.59 7.22 -9.73
C LYS A 274 21.33 7.97 -11.03
N ILE A 275 20.16 8.57 -11.15
CA ILE A 275 19.81 9.41 -12.30
C ILE A 275 20.51 10.76 -12.18
N THR A 276 21.12 11.24 -13.27
CA THR A 276 21.86 12.50 -13.38
C THR A 276 21.48 13.24 -14.66
N LYS A 277 21.93 14.50 -14.79
CA LYS A 277 21.75 15.30 -16.02
C LYS A 277 22.40 14.64 -17.25
N ASP A 278 23.43 13.82 -17.04
CA ASP A 278 24.18 13.18 -18.12
C ASP A 278 23.54 11.88 -18.61
N ASN A 279 22.85 11.13 -17.75
CA ASN A 279 22.33 9.81 -18.11
C ASN A 279 20.81 9.77 -18.36
N TYR A 280 20.02 10.74 -17.89
CA TYR A 280 18.57 10.59 -17.88
C TYR A 280 17.94 10.43 -19.27
N LYS A 281 18.44 11.16 -20.28
CA LYS A 281 17.95 11.04 -21.67
C LYS A 281 18.19 9.63 -22.20
N PHE A 282 19.39 9.11 -21.96
CA PHE A 282 19.78 7.77 -22.34
C PHE A 282 18.90 6.71 -21.67
N LEU A 283 18.53 6.91 -20.40
CA LEU A 283 17.62 6.01 -19.69
C LEU A 283 16.19 6.04 -20.29
N VAL A 284 15.66 7.22 -20.63
CA VAL A 284 14.34 7.34 -21.31
C VAL A 284 14.37 6.63 -22.67
N ASP A 285 15.40 6.86 -23.47
CA ASP A 285 15.49 6.23 -24.80
C ASP A 285 15.65 4.70 -24.71
N ASN A 286 16.36 4.20 -23.69
CA ASN A 286 16.45 2.76 -23.45
C ASN A 286 15.17 2.16 -22.90
N PHE A 287 14.39 2.90 -22.11
CA PHE A 287 13.05 2.45 -21.70
C PHE A 287 12.18 2.16 -22.92
N ILE A 288 12.07 3.10 -23.86
CA ILE A 288 11.29 2.95 -25.10
C ILE A 288 11.76 1.72 -25.89
N LYS A 289 13.08 1.58 -26.09
CA LYS A 289 13.66 0.43 -26.79
C LYS A 289 13.40 -0.89 -26.07
N TYR A 290 13.44 -0.87 -24.74
CA TYR A 290 13.30 -2.09 -23.94
C TYR A 290 11.87 -2.58 -23.89
N ILE A 291 10.86 -1.69 -23.86
CA ILE A 291 9.46 -2.08 -24.03
C ILE A 291 9.29 -2.89 -25.32
N ALA A 292 9.86 -2.42 -26.44
CA ALA A 292 9.77 -3.15 -27.70
C ALA A 292 10.48 -4.51 -27.67
N GLU A 293 11.57 -4.64 -26.92
CA GLU A 293 12.23 -5.92 -26.71
C GLU A 293 11.42 -6.86 -25.78
N ILE A 294 10.74 -6.30 -24.78
CA ILE A 294 9.95 -7.07 -23.82
C ILE A 294 8.70 -7.64 -24.49
N THR A 295 7.96 -6.81 -25.23
CA THR A 295 6.65 -7.17 -25.77
C THR A 295 6.71 -7.68 -27.21
N GLY A 296 7.79 -7.36 -27.94
CA GLY A 296 7.93 -7.67 -29.36
C GLY A 296 7.20 -6.69 -30.28
N PHE A 297 6.59 -5.64 -29.74
CA PHE A 297 5.87 -4.61 -30.48
C PHE A 297 6.52 -3.24 -30.29
N ASP A 298 6.45 -2.38 -31.31
CA ASP A 298 6.93 -1.01 -31.16
C ASP A 298 6.27 -0.32 -29.95
N TYR A 299 7.03 0.53 -29.25
CA TYR A 299 6.54 1.26 -28.08
C TYR A 299 5.22 1.99 -28.37
N PHE A 300 5.08 2.55 -29.57
CA PHE A 300 3.90 3.32 -29.98
C PHE A 300 2.77 2.45 -30.56
N ASP A 301 2.89 1.12 -30.60
CA ASP A 301 1.72 0.26 -30.84
C ASP A 301 0.88 0.19 -29.56
N LEU A 302 0.12 1.26 -29.32
CA LEU A 302 -0.73 1.45 -28.14
C LEU A 302 -1.85 0.41 -28.02
N ARG A 303 -2.04 -0.44 -29.02
CA ARG A 303 -2.93 -1.61 -28.88
C ARG A 303 -2.27 -2.66 -28.00
N HIS A 304 -0.98 -2.91 -28.21
CA HIS A 304 -0.20 -3.94 -27.51
C HIS A 304 0.55 -3.40 -26.29
N ASN A 305 0.81 -2.09 -26.22
CA ASN A 305 1.48 -1.42 -25.11
C ASN A 305 0.61 -0.29 -24.58
N VAL A 306 -0.23 -0.59 -23.57
CA VAL A 306 -1.09 0.41 -22.92
C VAL A 306 -0.39 1.01 -21.71
N PHE A 307 -0.49 2.33 -21.55
CA PHE A 307 0.11 3.04 -20.42
C PHE A 307 -0.99 3.73 -19.59
N LYS A 308 -0.96 3.54 -18.27
CA LYS A 308 -1.95 4.11 -17.32
C LYS A 308 -1.29 4.83 -16.16
N THR A 309 -1.94 5.87 -15.65
CA THR A 309 -1.44 6.66 -14.52
C THR A 309 -1.87 6.13 -13.16
N SER A 310 -3.03 5.47 -13.07
CA SER A 310 -3.60 4.98 -11.80
C SER A 310 -3.37 3.48 -11.62
N GLY A 311 -3.03 3.06 -10.39
CA GLY A 311 -2.93 1.65 -10.02
C GLY A 311 -4.27 0.92 -10.15
N LEU A 312 -5.37 1.58 -9.77
CA LEU A 312 -6.72 1.03 -9.88
C LEU A 312 -7.12 0.77 -11.34
N GLU A 313 -6.72 1.64 -12.27
CA GLU A 313 -6.95 1.41 -13.70
C GLU A 313 -6.16 0.20 -14.22
N LEU A 314 -4.91 0.02 -13.77
CA LEU A 314 -4.07 -1.13 -14.13
C LEU A 314 -4.68 -2.45 -13.64
N VAL A 315 -5.19 -2.48 -12.40
CA VAL A 315 -5.84 -3.66 -11.81
C VAL A 315 -7.09 -4.03 -12.58
N ASN A 316 -7.98 -3.06 -12.81
CA ASN A 316 -9.22 -3.32 -13.50
C ASN A 316 -8.97 -3.78 -14.94
N ALA A 317 -8.02 -3.19 -15.64
CA ALA A 317 -7.74 -3.55 -17.03
C ALA A 317 -7.29 -5.01 -17.22
N ILE A 318 -6.50 -5.58 -16.30
CA ILE A 318 -6.07 -6.97 -16.40
C ILE A 318 -7.18 -7.98 -16.05
N ILE A 319 -8.16 -7.62 -15.21
CA ILE A 319 -9.23 -8.56 -14.80
C ILE A 319 -10.53 -8.39 -15.58
N ASP A 320 -10.78 -7.23 -16.20
CA ASP A 320 -12.01 -6.94 -16.94
C ASP A 320 -12.16 -7.90 -18.15
N PRO A 321 -13.27 -8.65 -18.26
CA PRO A 321 -13.54 -9.54 -19.40
C PRO A 321 -13.77 -8.82 -20.73
N SER A 322 -14.12 -7.53 -20.71
CA SER A 322 -14.39 -6.70 -21.90
C SER A 322 -13.12 -6.09 -22.50
N LEU A 323 -12.02 -6.10 -21.75
CA LEU A 323 -10.74 -5.54 -22.15
C LEU A 323 -9.77 -6.64 -22.66
N ASN A 324 -8.70 -6.20 -23.33
CA ASN A 324 -7.76 -7.12 -23.99
C ASN A 324 -6.45 -7.29 -23.23
N GLN A 325 -6.18 -6.51 -22.18
CA GLN A 325 -4.90 -6.55 -21.46
C GLN A 325 -4.67 -7.94 -20.87
N ASP A 326 -3.54 -8.56 -21.18
CA ASP A 326 -3.19 -9.92 -20.76
C ASP A 326 -2.17 -9.92 -19.61
N VAL A 327 -1.35 -8.87 -19.56
CA VAL A 327 -0.19 -8.72 -18.67
C VAL A 327 -0.13 -7.29 -18.16
N ALA A 328 0.14 -7.11 -16.88
CA ALA A 328 0.33 -5.80 -16.26
C ALA A 328 1.57 -5.77 -15.36
N LEU A 329 2.33 -4.69 -15.43
CA LEU A 329 3.36 -4.36 -14.44
C LEU A 329 2.76 -3.46 -13.35
N LEU A 330 2.51 -4.04 -12.18
CA LEU A 330 1.77 -3.42 -11.09
C LEU A 330 2.49 -3.64 -9.75
N TYR A 331 2.00 -3.01 -8.68
CA TYR A 331 2.50 -3.29 -7.34
C TYR A 331 1.83 -4.53 -6.75
N ASN A 332 2.51 -5.25 -5.86
CA ASN A 332 1.98 -6.51 -5.32
C ASN A 332 0.65 -6.35 -4.56
N GLY A 333 0.39 -5.19 -3.95
CA GLY A 333 -0.91 -4.90 -3.34
C GLY A 333 -2.05 -4.84 -4.37
N ASP A 334 -1.84 -4.11 -5.48
CA ASP A 334 -2.74 -4.09 -6.64
C ASP A 334 -2.96 -5.50 -7.23
N ALA A 335 -1.91 -6.33 -7.23
CA ALA A 335 -2.00 -7.72 -7.66
C ALA A 335 -2.86 -8.57 -6.72
N LEU A 336 -2.89 -8.22 -5.43
CA LEU A 336 -3.70 -8.95 -4.45
C LEU A 336 -5.18 -8.63 -4.65
N ASP A 337 -5.50 -7.37 -4.93
CA ASP A 337 -6.85 -6.96 -5.32
C ASP A 337 -7.29 -7.66 -6.63
N ALA A 338 -6.42 -7.69 -7.64
CA ALA A 338 -6.65 -8.44 -8.88
C ALA A 338 -6.81 -9.97 -8.64
N HIS A 339 -6.26 -10.51 -7.55
CA HIS A 339 -6.41 -11.92 -7.20
C HIS A 339 -7.80 -12.21 -6.62
N PHE A 340 -8.35 -11.29 -5.84
CA PHE A 340 -9.73 -11.32 -5.31
C PHE A 340 -10.72 -10.67 -6.29
N SER A 341 -10.57 -10.98 -7.57
CA SER A 341 -11.25 -10.26 -8.66
C SER A 341 -12.79 -10.29 -8.64
N LYS A 342 -13.41 -11.19 -7.86
CA LYS A 342 -14.89 -11.23 -7.74
C LYS A 342 -15.47 -10.01 -7.04
N ASP A 343 -14.69 -9.38 -6.17
CA ASP A 343 -15.11 -8.15 -5.49
C ASP A 343 -15.33 -7.02 -6.51
N ASN A 344 -14.65 -7.11 -7.66
CA ASN A 344 -14.76 -6.18 -8.78
C ASN A 344 -15.71 -6.69 -9.89
N TYR A 345 -15.71 -7.99 -10.18
CA TYR A 345 -16.51 -8.62 -11.26
C TYR A 345 -17.04 -10.00 -10.83
N GLU A 346 -18.32 -10.08 -10.47
CA GLU A 346 -18.98 -11.28 -9.91
C GLU A 346 -18.83 -12.53 -10.79
N GLU A 347 -18.79 -12.36 -12.12
CA GLU A 347 -18.64 -13.45 -13.09
C GLU A 347 -17.26 -14.13 -13.08
N LEU A 348 -16.24 -13.51 -12.49
CA LEU A 348 -14.89 -14.05 -12.47
C LEU A 348 -14.77 -15.22 -11.51
N GLN A 349 -13.84 -16.13 -11.81
CA GLN A 349 -13.47 -17.16 -10.85
C GLN A 349 -12.51 -16.58 -9.83
N GLU A 350 -13.01 -16.39 -8.61
CA GLU A 350 -12.23 -15.98 -7.45
C GLU A 350 -10.94 -16.78 -7.35
N GLU A 351 -9.86 -16.06 -7.03
CA GLU A 351 -8.59 -16.64 -6.62
C GLU A 351 -7.86 -17.49 -7.70
N ASN A 352 -8.33 -17.45 -8.94
CA ASN A 352 -7.68 -18.13 -10.08
C ASN A 352 -7.64 -17.27 -11.37
N THR A 353 -7.78 -15.96 -11.25
CA THR A 353 -7.78 -15.01 -12.38
C THR A 353 -6.37 -14.72 -12.89
N ILE A 354 -5.45 -14.41 -11.99
CA ILE A 354 -4.07 -14.02 -12.32
C ILE A 354 -3.02 -14.85 -11.58
N ALA A 355 -1.81 -14.86 -12.13
CA ALA A 355 -0.58 -15.26 -11.45
C ALA A 355 0.44 -14.12 -11.53
N ILE A 356 1.46 -14.15 -10.66
CA ILE A 356 2.51 -13.14 -10.62
C ILE A 356 3.90 -13.74 -10.79
N ILE A 357 4.84 -12.92 -11.25
CA ILE A 357 6.28 -13.17 -11.12
C ILE A 357 7.00 -11.87 -10.73
N ARG A 358 7.98 -11.97 -9.83
CA ARG A 358 8.88 -10.88 -9.46
C ARG A 358 10.08 -10.86 -10.41
N PRO A 359 10.35 -9.77 -11.13
CA PRO A 359 11.59 -9.65 -11.88
C PRO A 359 12.81 -9.83 -10.96
N LYS A 360 13.90 -10.43 -11.45
CA LYS A 360 15.12 -10.66 -10.66
C LYS A 360 15.76 -9.38 -10.14
N ASN A 361 15.54 -8.28 -10.83
CA ASN A 361 15.89 -6.93 -10.38
C ASN A 361 14.56 -6.22 -10.13
N ASN A 362 14.24 -5.99 -8.87
CA ASN A 362 12.92 -5.53 -8.46
C ASN A 362 12.97 -4.19 -7.73
N LEU A 363 11.90 -3.42 -7.80
CA LEU A 363 11.71 -2.18 -7.06
C LEU A 363 10.83 -2.45 -5.84
N THR A 364 11.28 -1.99 -4.67
CA THR A 364 10.43 -1.81 -3.50
C THR A 364 10.17 -0.33 -3.29
N LEU A 365 8.91 0.03 -3.09
CA LEU A 365 8.51 1.32 -2.57
C LEU A 365 8.10 1.23 -1.11
N LEU A 366 8.32 2.33 -0.42
CA LEU A 366 7.85 2.56 0.94
C LEU A 366 7.12 3.90 0.96
N ASP A 367 5.85 3.86 1.33
CA ASP A 367 5.05 5.05 1.54
C ASP A 367 4.90 5.33 3.03
N GLY A 368 4.69 6.60 3.37
CA GLY A 368 4.65 7.02 4.76
C GLY A 368 3.96 8.35 5.00
N TRP A 369 3.40 8.48 6.20
CA TRP A 369 2.77 9.72 6.64
C TRP A 369 3.82 10.74 7.04
N ILE A 370 3.72 11.94 6.48
CA ILE A 370 4.56 13.09 6.81
C ILE A 370 3.73 14.21 7.43
N ILE A 371 4.39 15.03 8.25
CA ILE A 371 3.83 16.27 8.77
C ILE A 371 4.77 17.41 8.36
N LEU A 372 4.21 18.50 7.84
CA LEU A 372 5.01 19.63 7.40
C LEU A 372 5.56 20.44 8.58
N LYS A 373 6.75 21.03 8.40
CA LYS A 373 7.46 21.80 9.42
C LYS A 373 6.67 23.02 9.91
N ASN A 374 5.89 23.65 9.03
CA ASN A 374 5.12 24.85 9.34
C ASN A 374 3.76 24.57 10.00
N THR A 375 3.43 23.30 10.26
CA THR A 375 2.20 22.93 10.96
C THR A 375 2.32 23.27 12.45
N SER A 376 1.36 24.03 12.99
CA SER A 376 1.37 24.42 14.41
C SER A 376 1.32 23.19 15.33
N GLU A 377 1.78 23.33 16.58
CA GLU A 377 1.75 22.21 17.52
C GLU A 377 0.32 21.71 17.80
N GLU A 378 -0.67 22.62 17.91
CA GLU A 378 -2.07 22.25 18.08
C GLU A 378 -2.58 21.38 16.91
N LEU A 379 -2.30 21.81 15.68
CA LEU A 379 -2.69 21.04 14.48
C LEU A 379 -1.92 19.73 14.38
N THR A 380 -0.64 19.73 14.73
CA THR A 380 0.20 18.53 14.75
C THR A 380 -0.36 17.49 15.72
N ASN A 381 -0.78 17.90 16.92
CA ASN A 381 -1.42 17.01 17.89
C ASN A 381 -2.77 16.47 17.38
N LYS A 382 -3.56 17.29 16.66
CA LYS A 382 -4.78 16.81 15.98
C LYS A 382 -4.45 15.80 14.88
N VAL A 383 -3.41 16.02 14.07
CA VAL A 383 -2.95 15.07 13.06
C VAL A 383 -2.60 13.73 13.72
N TYR A 384 -1.78 13.73 14.78
CA TYR A 384 -1.44 12.51 15.52
C TYR A 384 -2.69 11.77 16.03
N ASN A 385 -3.65 12.50 16.62
CA ASN A 385 -4.87 11.88 17.11
C ASN A 385 -5.73 11.29 15.97
N SER A 386 -5.89 12.00 14.85
CA SER A 386 -6.65 11.50 13.69
C SER A 386 -5.98 10.28 13.07
N LEU A 387 -4.65 10.29 12.92
CA LEU A 387 -3.90 9.14 12.41
C LEU A 387 -3.97 7.95 13.37
N TYR A 388 -3.86 8.17 14.68
CA TYR A 388 -4.06 7.11 15.65
C TYR A 388 -5.47 6.52 15.53
N GLN A 389 -6.52 7.32 15.70
CA GLN A 389 -7.90 6.81 15.72
C GLN A 389 -8.38 6.23 14.38
N GLY A 390 -7.92 6.76 13.25
CA GLY A 390 -8.39 6.37 11.92
C GLY A 390 -7.46 5.41 11.17
N VAL A 391 -6.17 5.35 11.52
CA VAL A 391 -5.16 4.60 10.75
C VAL A 391 -4.47 3.54 11.58
N PHE A 392 -3.82 3.95 12.68
CA PHE A 392 -2.82 3.12 13.36
C PHE A 392 -3.29 2.46 14.66
N LYS A 393 -4.47 2.80 15.17
CA LYS A 393 -5.00 2.19 16.38
C LYS A 393 -5.08 0.69 16.21
N GLY A 394 -4.44 -0.01 17.13
CA GLY A 394 -4.23 -1.44 17.08
C GLY A 394 -2.75 -1.82 16.99
N GLU A 395 -1.89 -1.01 16.36
CA GLU A 395 -0.47 -1.31 16.23
C GLU A 395 0.26 -1.37 17.59
N GLU A 396 -0.25 -0.65 18.59
CA GLU A 396 0.24 -0.69 19.97
C GLU A 396 -0.09 -2.01 20.69
N LEU A 397 -1.12 -2.73 20.25
CA LEU A 397 -1.62 -3.93 20.90
C LEU A 397 -0.69 -5.12 20.66
N GLU A 398 -0.61 -6.03 21.61
CA GLU A 398 -0.09 -7.37 21.34
C GLU A 398 -1.06 -8.15 20.45
N VAL A 399 -0.55 -9.15 19.71
CA VAL A 399 -1.38 -9.87 18.72
C VAL A 399 -2.59 -10.54 19.37
N ASP A 400 -2.45 -11.10 20.57
CA ASP A 400 -3.58 -11.68 21.32
C ASP A 400 -4.61 -10.62 21.77
N GLN A 401 -4.18 -9.38 22.00
CA GLN A 401 -5.08 -8.27 22.30
C GLN A 401 -5.83 -7.82 21.03
N MET A 402 -5.16 -7.77 19.87
CA MET A 402 -5.83 -7.52 18.59
C MET A 402 -6.93 -8.57 18.33
N ILE A 403 -6.60 -9.86 18.51
CA ILE A 403 -7.54 -10.98 18.42
C ILE A 403 -8.73 -10.79 19.37
N ALA A 404 -8.47 -10.42 20.62
CA ALA A 404 -9.52 -10.19 21.61
C ALA A 404 -10.44 -9.02 21.25
N THR A 405 -9.92 -7.98 20.60
CA THR A 405 -10.69 -6.79 20.16
C THR A 405 -11.62 -7.11 18.99
N ILE A 406 -11.16 -7.92 18.03
CA ILE A 406 -11.89 -8.14 16.76
C ILE A 406 -12.72 -9.43 16.73
N LYS A 407 -12.63 -10.27 17.77
CA LYS A 407 -13.38 -11.53 17.79
C LYS A 407 -14.88 -11.26 17.80
N SER A 408 -15.60 -12.00 16.95
CA SER A 408 -17.05 -12.00 16.89
C SER A 408 -17.56 -13.43 17.12
N GLU A 409 -18.45 -13.61 18.10
CA GLU A 409 -19.07 -14.91 18.39
C GLU A 409 -20.12 -15.21 17.32
N VAL A 410 -20.05 -16.42 16.75
CA VAL A 410 -21.00 -16.93 15.77
C VAL A 410 -21.71 -18.13 16.37
N LYS A 411 -23.04 -18.07 16.46
CA LYS A 411 -23.88 -19.24 16.75
C LYS A 411 -24.23 -19.94 15.45
N PHE A 412 -24.21 -21.26 15.44
CA PHE A 412 -24.54 -22.05 14.26
C PHE A 412 -25.42 -23.25 14.62
N ASN A 413 -26.17 -23.74 13.64
CA ASN A 413 -27.01 -24.93 13.75
C ASN A 413 -26.59 -26.05 12.80
N TYR A 414 -25.68 -25.76 11.87
CA TYR A 414 -25.18 -26.69 10.89
C TYR A 414 -23.65 -26.63 10.82
N LEU A 415 -23.02 -27.80 10.73
CA LEU A 415 -21.57 -27.95 10.59
C LEU A 415 -21.28 -28.73 9.32
N GLU A 416 -20.36 -28.24 8.49
CA GLU A 416 -19.88 -28.99 7.32
C GLU A 416 -19.11 -30.23 7.78
N ASN A 417 -19.48 -31.40 7.26
CA ASN A 417 -18.65 -32.59 7.40
C ASN A 417 -17.47 -32.50 6.41
N PRO A 418 -16.20 -32.47 6.88
CA PRO A 418 -15.06 -32.29 6.00
C PRO A 418 -14.90 -33.39 4.94
N ALA A 419 -15.39 -34.61 5.21
CA ALA A 419 -15.27 -35.77 4.33
C ALA A 419 -16.33 -35.80 3.22
N THR A 420 -17.56 -35.39 3.53
CA THR A 420 -18.68 -35.45 2.57
C THR A 420 -19.01 -34.10 1.93
N LYS A 421 -18.51 -32.99 2.48
CA LYS A 421 -18.86 -31.61 2.07
C LYS A 421 -20.35 -31.30 2.18
N THR A 422 -21.05 -32.04 3.03
CA THR A 422 -22.46 -31.82 3.34
C THR A 422 -22.60 -31.26 4.75
N PHE A 423 -23.56 -30.36 4.94
CA PHE A 423 -23.88 -29.83 6.25
C PHE A 423 -24.73 -30.82 7.06
N ILE A 424 -24.35 -31.03 8.31
CA ILE A 424 -25.11 -31.83 9.28
C ILE A 424 -25.67 -30.93 10.37
N LYS A 425 -26.88 -31.24 10.85
CA LYS A 425 -27.51 -30.50 11.95
C LYS A 425 -26.71 -30.72 13.24
N LYS A 426 -26.02 -29.69 13.68
CA LYS A 426 -25.22 -29.68 14.91
C LYS A 426 -25.11 -28.24 15.40
N SER A 427 -25.78 -27.94 16.51
CA SER A 427 -25.72 -26.62 17.10
C SER A 427 -24.44 -26.41 17.90
N GLY A 428 -23.95 -25.18 17.88
CA GLY A 428 -22.75 -24.79 18.60
C GLY A 428 -22.48 -23.30 18.49
N LYS A 429 -21.29 -22.92 18.93
CA LYS A 429 -20.77 -21.58 18.75
C LYS A 429 -19.29 -21.64 18.36
N GLY A 430 -18.83 -20.62 17.67
CA GLY A 430 -17.42 -20.43 17.30
C GLY A 430 -17.10 -18.95 17.23
N PHE A 431 -15.88 -18.63 16.77
CA PHE A 431 -15.45 -17.25 16.59
C PHE A 431 -14.99 -17.01 15.15
N LYS A 432 -15.27 -15.82 14.64
CA LYS A 432 -14.67 -15.23 13.44
C LYS A 432 -14.03 -13.88 13.80
N PHE A 433 -13.32 -13.27 12.86
CA PHE A 433 -12.84 -11.89 13.01
C PHE A 433 -13.75 -10.91 12.27
N ASP A 434 -13.92 -9.74 12.87
CA ASP A 434 -14.49 -8.56 12.25
C ASP A 434 -13.40 -7.48 12.17
N TYR A 435 -12.77 -7.37 11.01
CA TYR A 435 -11.64 -6.45 10.80
C TYR A 435 -12.04 -4.98 10.94
N SER A 436 -13.32 -4.63 10.80
CA SER A 436 -13.83 -3.26 10.95
C SER A 436 -13.72 -2.71 12.37
N LEU A 437 -13.55 -3.58 13.37
CA LEU A 437 -13.44 -3.20 14.78
C LEU A 437 -12.09 -2.58 15.15
N LEU A 438 -11.08 -2.71 14.30
CA LEU A 438 -9.75 -2.17 14.56
C LEU A 438 -9.21 -1.43 13.32
N PRO A 439 -8.94 -0.11 13.40
CA PRO A 439 -8.59 0.70 12.23
C PRO A 439 -7.41 0.17 11.39
N VAL A 440 -6.35 -0.32 12.04
CA VAL A 440 -5.22 -0.93 11.30
C VAL A 440 -5.66 -2.13 10.46
N LEU A 441 -6.63 -2.91 10.94
CA LEU A 441 -7.12 -4.09 10.23
C LEU A 441 -8.12 -3.72 9.14
N ALA A 442 -9.03 -2.80 9.42
CA ALA A 442 -9.96 -2.26 8.44
C ALA A 442 -9.22 -1.62 7.25
N ASN A 443 -8.14 -0.87 7.50
CA ASN A 443 -7.35 -0.28 6.42
C ASN A 443 -6.66 -1.33 5.55
N PHE A 444 -6.09 -2.38 6.14
CA PHE A 444 -5.52 -3.46 5.34
C PHE A 444 -6.58 -4.18 4.51
N ASP A 445 -7.71 -4.54 5.12
CA ASP A 445 -8.80 -5.25 4.44
C ASP A 445 -9.37 -4.45 3.26
N TYR A 446 -9.34 -3.11 3.36
CA TYR A 446 -9.75 -2.22 2.29
C TYR A 446 -8.70 -2.07 1.16
N ILE A 447 -7.41 -2.02 1.50
CA ILE A 447 -6.34 -1.61 0.55
C ILE A 447 -5.53 -2.81 0.02
N ASN A 448 -5.40 -3.87 0.81
CA ASN A 448 -4.59 -5.07 0.52
C ASN A 448 -3.07 -4.84 0.39
N TYR A 449 -2.56 -3.71 0.89
CA TYR A 449 -1.13 -3.37 0.80
C TYR A 449 -0.34 -3.88 1.99
N THR A 450 0.90 -4.31 1.78
CA THR A 450 1.69 -4.98 2.84
C THR A 450 2.05 -4.00 3.96
N PRO A 451 1.61 -4.25 5.22
CA PRO A 451 1.95 -3.39 6.34
C PRO A 451 3.45 -3.36 6.64
N THR A 452 3.91 -2.20 7.14
CA THR A 452 5.30 -1.98 7.54
C THR A 452 5.56 -2.37 9.00
N PHE A 453 4.53 -2.30 9.85
CA PHE A 453 4.60 -2.71 11.25
C PHE A 453 4.72 -4.22 11.39
N ARG A 454 5.51 -4.67 12.35
CA ARG A 454 5.81 -6.09 12.53
C ARG A 454 4.58 -6.90 12.96
N LYS A 455 3.76 -6.35 13.85
CA LYS A 455 2.65 -7.08 14.48
C LYS A 455 1.48 -7.28 13.52
N SER A 456 1.01 -6.22 12.86
CA SER A 456 -0.05 -6.32 11.85
C SER A 456 0.37 -7.23 10.69
N PHE A 457 1.63 -7.14 10.25
CA PHE A 457 2.17 -8.04 9.22
C PHE A 457 2.06 -9.54 9.60
N GLU A 458 2.55 -9.91 10.79
CA GLU A 458 2.48 -11.32 11.23
C GLU A 458 1.04 -11.77 11.54
N PHE A 459 0.17 -10.84 11.94
CA PHE A 459 -1.27 -11.11 12.10
C PHE A 459 -1.91 -11.52 10.76
N PHE A 460 -1.80 -10.71 9.70
CA PHE A 460 -2.42 -11.03 8.41
C PHE A 460 -1.83 -12.27 7.77
N LYS A 461 -0.50 -12.40 7.80
CA LYS A 461 0.21 -13.58 7.31
C LYS A 461 -0.32 -14.87 7.92
N LYS A 462 -0.74 -14.84 9.20
CA LYS A 462 -1.29 -16.01 9.89
C LYS A 462 -2.78 -16.24 9.63
N PHE A 463 -3.58 -15.19 9.69
CA PHE A 463 -5.04 -15.32 9.78
C PHE A 463 -5.77 -15.00 8.47
N TYR A 464 -5.32 -13.99 7.73
CA TYR A 464 -6.04 -13.50 6.55
C TYR A 464 -6.08 -14.57 5.44
N PHE A 465 -4.96 -15.25 5.22
CA PHE A 465 -4.83 -16.29 4.20
C PHE A 465 -5.10 -17.71 4.75
N ASN A 466 -5.65 -17.83 5.96
CA ASN A 466 -5.79 -19.12 6.63
C ASN A 466 -6.90 -19.98 6.01
N ASN A 467 -6.60 -21.25 5.77
CA ASN A 467 -7.60 -22.23 5.32
C ASN A 467 -8.02 -23.21 6.43
N ALA A 468 -7.35 -23.17 7.59
CA ALA A 468 -7.71 -23.98 8.74
C ALA A 468 -8.87 -23.32 9.50
N GLY A 469 -10.09 -23.70 9.13
CA GLY A 469 -11.32 -23.34 9.81
C GLY A 469 -12.40 -24.39 9.57
N ALA A 470 -13.46 -24.32 10.35
CA ALA A 470 -14.66 -25.12 10.13
C ALA A 470 -15.73 -24.26 9.45
N SER A 471 -16.35 -24.76 8.38
CA SER A 471 -17.50 -24.12 7.76
C SER A 471 -18.78 -24.47 8.52
N VAL A 472 -19.54 -23.45 8.90
CA VAL A 472 -20.79 -23.57 9.66
C VAL A 472 -21.89 -22.70 9.05
N ARG A 473 -23.16 -22.99 9.35
CA ARG A 473 -24.31 -22.14 8.99
C ARG A 473 -25.27 -21.95 10.15
N GLU A 474 -25.93 -20.79 10.19
CA GLU A 474 -27.03 -20.53 11.12
C GLU A 474 -28.33 -21.24 10.71
N ALA A 475 -28.61 -21.28 9.41
CA ALA A 475 -29.75 -21.97 8.79
C ALA A 475 -29.27 -22.98 7.72
N GLU A 476 -30.13 -23.91 7.29
CA GLU A 476 -29.74 -24.95 6.33
C GLU A 476 -29.33 -24.37 4.97
N ASP A 477 -30.05 -23.33 4.55
CA ASP A 477 -29.87 -22.52 3.36
C ASP A 477 -29.12 -21.21 3.63
N GLY A 478 -28.55 -21.04 4.83
CA GLY A 478 -27.78 -19.86 5.20
C GLY A 478 -26.39 -19.81 4.54
N GLU A 479 -25.75 -18.65 4.68
CA GLU A 479 -24.38 -18.44 4.19
C GLU A 479 -23.35 -19.28 4.96
N ASP A 480 -22.31 -19.73 4.25
CA ASP A 480 -21.17 -20.41 4.83
C ASP A 480 -20.32 -19.43 5.64
N ILE A 481 -20.18 -19.70 6.94
CA ILE A 481 -19.31 -18.92 7.83
C ILE A 481 -18.12 -19.80 8.21
N THR A 482 -16.91 -19.28 8.04
CA THR A 482 -15.70 -19.95 8.55
C THR A 482 -15.45 -19.54 10.00
N VAL A 483 -15.37 -20.53 10.90
CA VAL A 483 -14.99 -20.32 12.32
C VAL A 483 -13.65 -20.95 12.64
N PHE A 484 -12.93 -20.37 13.61
CA PHE A 484 -11.61 -20.84 14.00
C PHE A 484 -11.62 -22.21 14.69
N VAL A 485 -10.58 -22.99 14.42
CA VAL A 485 -10.32 -24.29 15.05
C VAL A 485 -8.97 -24.28 15.77
N ASP A 486 -8.85 -25.13 16.78
CA ASP A 486 -7.59 -25.37 17.50
C ASP A 486 -6.66 -26.30 16.71
N GLN A 487 -5.47 -26.56 17.27
CA GLN A 487 -4.46 -27.44 16.67
C GLN A 487 -4.95 -28.89 16.45
N GLN A 488 -6.05 -29.29 17.09
CA GLN A 488 -6.69 -30.61 16.98
C GLN A 488 -7.96 -30.59 16.11
N ASP A 489 -8.16 -29.54 15.30
CA ASP A 489 -9.33 -29.36 14.42
C ASP A 489 -10.67 -29.26 15.16
N LYS A 490 -10.66 -28.89 16.45
CA LYS A 490 -11.89 -28.62 17.20
C LYS A 490 -12.23 -27.14 17.11
N ILE A 491 -13.51 -26.84 16.87
CA ILE A 491 -14.01 -25.46 16.88
C ILE A 491 -13.71 -24.84 18.25
N ILE A 492 -13.09 -23.67 18.23
CA ILE A 492 -12.80 -22.91 19.45
C ILE A 492 -14.11 -22.28 19.93
N THR A 493 -14.62 -22.79 21.05
CA THR A 493 -15.87 -22.32 21.66
C THR A 493 -15.63 -21.40 22.87
N ASP A 494 -14.44 -21.46 23.45
CA ASP A 494 -14.00 -20.63 24.56
C ASP A 494 -13.12 -19.48 24.07
N SER A 495 -13.42 -18.27 24.52
CA SER A 495 -12.75 -17.07 24.05
C SER A 495 -11.32 -16.93 24.61
N GLU A 496 -11.00 -17.56 25.74
CA GLU A 496 -9.63 -17.60 26.30
C GLU A 496 -8.72 -18.57 25.53
N SER A 497 -9.32 -19.45 24.73
CA SER A 497 -8.62 -20.36 23.84
C SER A 497 -8.36 -19.77 22.45
N LEU A 498 -8.94 -18.61 22.14
CA LEU A 498 -8.70 -17.87 20.92
C LEU A 498 -7.42 -17.02 21.05
N THR A 499 -6.26 -17.66 20.95
CA THR A 499 -4.95 -17.00 20.99
C THR A 499 -4.12 -17.33 19.77
N PHE A 500 -3.14 -16.48 19.45
CA PHE A 500 -2.25 -16.60 18.32
C PHE A 500 -1.66 -18.00 18.19
N TYR A 501 -1.21 -18.62 19.29
CA TYR A 501 -0.59 -19.95 19.23
C TYR A 501 -1.59 -21.11 19.24
N LYS A 502 -2.78 -20.92 19.82
CA LYS A 502 -3.80 -21.98 19.91
C LYS A 502 -4.62 -22.12 18.63
N VAL A 503 -4.89 -21.02 17.93
CA VAL A 503 -5.58 -21.09 16.63
C VAL A 503 -4.69 -21.79 15.61
N LYS A 504 -5.25 -22.82 14.97
CA LYS A 504 -4.59 -23.51 13.87
C LYS A 504 -4.54 -22.58 12.66
N SER A 505 -3.34 -22.44 12.11
CA SER A 505 -3.13 -21.75 10.84
C SER A 505 -2.47 -22.72 9.87
N LYS A 506 -3.16 -23.00 8.77
CA LYS A 506 -2.65 -23.82 7.67
C LYS A 506 -3.14 -23.23 6.37
N ILE A 507 -2.19 -22.94 5.49
CA ILE A 507 -2.46 -22.41 4.15
C ILE A 507 -2.14 -23.56 3.19
N PHE A 508 -3.19 -24.14 2.61
CA PHE A 508 -3.07 -25.31 1.75
C PHE A 508 -3.93 -25.21 0.50
N LYS A 509 -4.93 -24.31 0.46
CA LYS A 509 -5.59 -23.95 -0.78
C LYS A 509 -4.59 -23.19 -1.64
N LYS A 510 -4.55 -23.55 -2.91
CA LYS A 510 -3.62 -22.95 -3.87
C LYS A 510 -3.84 -21.46 -4.05
N SER A 511 -5.10 -21.03 -4.04
CA SER A 511 -5.49 -19.63 -4.04
C SER A 511 -4.86 -18.87 -2.90
N SER A 512 -5.07 -19.32 -1.67
CA SER A 512 -4.53 -18.65 -0.49
C SER A 512 -2.99 -18.69 -0.43
N LEU A 513 -2.34 -19.75 -0.95
CA LEU A 513 -0.88 -19.77 -1.13
C LEU A 513 -0.41 -18.71 -2.13
N ARG A 514 -1.15 -18.50 -3.22
CA ARG A 514 -0.86 -17.45 -4.21
C ARG A 514 -1.11 -16.06 -3.63
N ALA A 515 -2.22 -15.84 -2.93
CA ALA A 515 -2.52 -14.60 -2.21
C ALA A 515 -1.41 -14.26 -1.22
N LEU A 516 -0.96 -15.23 -0.41
CA LEU A 516 0.17 -15.05 0.50
C LEU A 516 1.46 -14.69 -0.26
N ASN A 517 1.77 -15.40 -1.35
CA ASN A 517 2.94 -15.08 -2.19
C ASN A 517 2.88 -13.66 -2.78
N ILE A 518 1.68 -13.16 -3.09
CA ILE A 518 1.49 -11.80 -3.56
C ILE A 518 1.69 -10.81 -2.40
N TYR A 519 1.05 -11.05 -1.25
CA TYR A 519 1.12 -10.23 -0.04
C TYR A 519 2.54 -10.01 0.49
N LEU A 520 3.39 -11.04 0.44
CA LEU A 520 4.74 -10.96 0.98
C LEU A 520 5.63 -10.03 0.12
N SER A 521 5.95 -8.85 0.66
CA SER A 521 6.93 -7.92 0.08
C SER A 521 8.37 -8.31 0.45
N GLN A 522 9.34 -7.88 -0.37
CA GLN A 522 10.78 -8.08 -0.15
C GLN A 522 11.20 -9.56 0.00
N GLN A 523 10.51 -10.48 -0.70
CA GLN A 523 10.87 -11.90 -0.76
C GLN A 523 12.22 -12.12 -1.45
N LYS A 524 13.21 -12.59 -0.69
CA LYS A 524 14.58 -12.82 -1.19
C LYS A 524 14.68 -13.82 -2.35
N GLU A 525 13.75 -14.77 -2.42
CA GLU A 525 13.74 -15.82 -3.44
C GLU A 525 12.32 -16.08 -3.96
N GLN A 526 12.22 -16.53 -5.20
CA GLN A 526 10.98 -17.03 -5.81
C GLN A 526 11.28 -18.28 -6.66
N THR A 527 10.30 -19.18 -6.85
CA THR A 527 10.48 -20.32 -7.78
C THR A 527 10.47 -19.84 -9.24
N LEU A 528 11.00 -20.63 -10.17
CA LEU A 528 10.94 -20.30 -11.61
C LEU A 528 9.51 -20.16 -12.16
N TYR A 529 8.49 -20.56 -11.40
CA TYR A 529 7.09 -20.40 -11.77
C TYR A 529 6.41 -19.15 -11.18
N GLY A 530 7.16 -18.36 -10.39
CA GLY A 530 6.61 -17.21 -9.69
C GLY A 530 5.95 -17.54 -8.35
N ASN A 531 6.14 -18.76 -7.81
CA ASN A 531 5.57 -19.17 -6.52
C ASN A 531 6.49 -18.84 -5.35
N MET A 532 5.90 -18.68 -4.16
CA MET A 532 6.65 -18.60 -2.91
C MET A 532 7.42 -19.91 -2.70
N PRO A 533 8.72 -19.87 -2.36
CA PRO A 533 9.47 -21.06 -2.03
C PRO A 533 8.92 -21.78 -0.79
N THR A 534 8.60 -23.05 -0.92
CA THR A 534 8.17 -23.94 0.18
C THR A 534 8.95 -25.25 0.15
N LYS A 535 8.72 -26.13 1.12
CA LYS A 535 9.26 -27.49 1.10
C LYS A 535 8.63 -28.36 0.00
N ASP A 536 7.39 -28.06 -0.37
CA ASP A 536 6.63 -28.85 -1.33
C ASP A 536 7.04 -28.58 -2.79
N ASN A 537 7.79 -27.51 -3.05
CA ASN A 537 8.19 -27.08 -4.39
C ASN A 537 9.73 -26.89 -4.55
N GLU A 538 10.54 -27.60 -3.76
CA GLU A 538 12.01 -27.54 -3.86
C GLU A 538 12.54 -27.91 -5.25
N ASN A 539 11.81 -28.76 -5.97
CA ASN A 539 12.13 -29.18 -7.35
C ASN A 539 11.85 -28.10 -8.42
N GLU A 540 11.15 -27.00 -8.08
CA GLU A 540 10.80 -25.96 -9.05
C GLU A 540 11.98 -25.06 -9.46
N ARG A 541 13.14 -25.24 -8.81
CA ARG A 541 14.31 -24.33 -8.84
C ARG A 541 13.94 -22.92 -8.37
N ARG A 542 14.92 -22.20 -7.85
CA ARG A 542 14.74 -20.87 -7.25
C ARG A 542 15.70 -19.87 -7.89
N TYR A 543 15.33 -18.61 -7.84
CA TYR A 543 16.21 -17.49 -8.17
C TYR A 543 16.12 -16.43 -7.08
N VAL A 544 17.18 -15.63 -6.95
CA VAL A 544 17.26 -14.53 -6.00
C VAL A 544 16.61 -13.29 -6.63
N VAL A 545 15.82 -12.58 -5.82
CA VAL A 545 15.24 -11.29 -6.18
C VAL A 545 16.09 -10.19 -5.54
N ASN A 546 16.66 -9.31 -6.37
CA ASN A 546 17.49 -8.18 -5.95
C ASN A 546 16.63 -6.92 -5.87
N TYR A 547 16.41 -6.43 -4.66
CA TYR A 547 15.57 -5.25 -4.41
C TYR A 547 16.37 -3.95 -4.45
N THR A 548 15.89 -2.99 -5.24
CA THR A 548 16.35 -1.60 -5.27
C THR A 548 15.25 -0.65 -4.80
N PHE A 549 15.60 0.62 -4.67
CA PHE A 549 14.71 1.72 -4.33
C PHE A 549 14.94 2.91 -5.28
N LEU A 550 14.03 3.89 -5.25
CA LEU A 550 14.16 5.12 -6.03
C LEU A 550 15.01 6.15 -5.29
N LYS A 551 16.13 6.59 -5.90
CA LYS A 551 16.98 7.62 -5.28
C LYS A 551 16.36 9.02 -5.44
N PRO A 552 16.35 9.90 -4.42
CA PRO A 552 15.82 11.25 -4.58
C PRO A 552 16.58 12.02 -5.67
N ILE A 553 15.88 12.91 -6.37
CA ILE A 553 16.46 13.84 -7.35
C ILE A 553 16.00 15.27 -7.04
N ASP A 554 16.78 16.26 -7.47
CA ASP A 554 16.38 17.66 -7.38
C ASP A 554 15.27 18.01 -8.40
N GLU A 555 14.62 19.15 -8.17
CA GLU A 555 13.50 19.64 -9.00
C GLU A 555 13.91 20.00 -10.42
N GLU A 556 15.12 20.53 -10.61
CA GLU A 556 15.61 20.92 -11.93
C GLU A 556 15.75 19.66 -12.80
N LEU A 557 16.41 18.63 -12.28
CA LEU A 557 16.55 17.34 -12.93
C LEU A 557 15.18 16.68 -13.10
N ALA A 558 14.29 16.73 -12.11
CA ALA A 558 12.94 16.17 -12.23
C ALA A 558 12.15 16.81 -13.38
N SER A 559 12.25 18.15 -13.53
CA SER A 559 11.63 18.91 -14.61
C SER A 559 12.24 18.58 -15.98
N GLN A 560 13.57 18.48 -16.06
CA GLN A 560 14.30 18.08 -17.28
C GLN A 560 13.91 16.68 -17.74
N ILE A 561 13.81 15.73 -16.81
CA ILE A 561 13.36 14.37 -17.09
C ILE A 561 11.92 14.41 -17.59
N ARG A 562 11.01 15.07 -16.87
CA ARG A 562 9.58 15.13 -17.26
C ARG A 562 9.41 15.68 -18.67
N THR A 563 10.11 16.77 -18.97
CA THR A 563 10.06 17.42 -20.29
C THR A 563 10.53 16.48 -21.39
N TYR A 564 11.69 15.84 -21.21
CA TYR A 564 12.22 14.92 -22.22
C TYR A 564 11.40 13.64 -22.32
N TYR A 565 10.96 13.09 -21.19
CA TYR A 565 10.11 11.91 -21.14
C TYR A 565 8.84 12.14 -21.97
N ASN A 566 8.10 13.21 -21.70
CA ASN A 566 6.89 13.55 -22.46
C ASN A 566 7.19 13.76 -23.96
N LEU A 567 8.29 14.42 -24.29
CA LEU A 567 8.70 14.62 -25.68
C LEU A 567 8.96 13.31 -26.42
N ARG A 568 9.44 12.27 -25.72
CA ARG A 568 9.83 10.99 -26.31
C ARG A 568 8.73 9.92 -26.26
N THR A 569 7.77 10.05 -25.35
CA THR A 569 6.72 9.03 -25.14
C THR A 569 5.34 9.45 -25.62
N LYS A 570 5.08 10.76 -25.79
CA LYS A 570 3.75 11.28 -26.18
C LYS A 570 3.70 11.90 -27.58
N ASN A 571 4.87 12.19 -28.17
CA ASN A 571 5.02 12.69 -29.55
C ASN A 571 5.80 11.68 -30.37
#